data_AF-A0A3Q9RK79-F1
#
_entry.id   AF-A0A3Q9RK79-F1
#
_cell.length_a   1.000
_cell.length_b   1.000
_cell.length_c   1.000
_cell.angle_alpha   90.00
_cell.angle_beta   90.00
_cell.angle_gamma   90.00
#
_symmetry.space_group_name_H-M   'P 1'
#
loop_
_entity.id
_entity.type
_entity.pdbx_description
1 polymer ?
#
loop_
_entity_poly.entity_id
_entity_poly.type
_entity_poly.pdbx_seq_one_letter_code
_entity_poly.pdbx_strand_id
1 'polypeptide(L)' 'MGLFSGISAWNANRIEKHRAKMEEKGFCPDCYGRGYSSFVPTEYHFSDIHDCPGCNGSGTYSDWAAMNGQNEQQL' A
#
# COMPACT_ATOMS: atom_id res chain seq x y z
N MET A 1 -15.27 -23.45 13.23
CA MET A 1 -13.88 -23.51 13.74
C MET A 1 -12.98 -24.10 12.66
N GLY A 2 -12.92 -23.41 11.52
CA GLY A 2 -12.58 -24.03 10.24
C GLY A 2 -11.35 -23.40 9.62
N LEU A 3 -10.64 -24.18 8.80
CA LEU A 3 -9.39 -23.85 8.10
C LEU A 3 -9.35 -22.44 7.46
N PHE A 4 -10.50 -21.89 7.08
CA PHE A 4 -10.64 -20.51 6.58
C PHE A 4 -10.22 -19.42 7.59
N SER A 5 -10.37 -19.65 8.91
CA SER A 5 -9.93 -18.70 9.93
C SER A 5 -8.40 -18.68 10.11
N GLY A 6 -7.72 -19.78 9.81
CA GLY A 6 -6.25 -19.83 9.82
C GLY A 6 -5.64 -19.06 8.65
N ILE A 7 -6.25 -19.17 7.47
CA ILE A 7 -5.79 -18.48 6.25
C ILE A 7 -6.04 -16.96 6.35
N SER A 8 -7.18 -16.53 6.89
CA SER A 8 -7.45 -15.10 7.10
C SER A 8 -6.49 -14.47 8.11
N ALA A 9 -6.20 -15.17 9.21
CA ALA A 9 -5.25 -14.71 10.22
C ALA A 9 -3.81 -14.58 9.67
N TRP A 10 -3.40 -15.51 8.80
CA TRP A 10 -2.09 -15.44 8.13
C TRP A 10 -2.00 -14.24 7.17
N ASN A 11 -3.06 -13.97 6.40
CA ASN A 11 -3.08 -12.83 5.48
C ASN A 11 -3.03 -11.49 6.24
N ALA A 12 -3.82 -11.35 7.31
CA ALA A 12 -3.79 -10.16 8.18
C ALA A 12 -2.39 -9.93 8.75
N ASN A 13 -1.77 -10.96 9.34
CA ASN A 13 -0.39 -10.90 9.85
C ASN A 13 0.63 -10.49 8.77
N ARG A 14 0.45 -10.95 7.54
CA ARG A 14 1.35 -10.60 6.43
C ARG A 14 1.23 -9.13 6.06
N ILE A 15 0.00 -8.61 5.99
CA ILE A 15 -0.28 -7.19 5.68
C ILE A 15 0.28 -6.29 6.77
N GLU A 16 0.04 -6.61 8.05
CA GLU A 16 0.58 -5.87 9.19
C GLU A 16 2.11 -5.85 9.19
N LYS A 17 2.77 -7.00 8.94
CA LYS A 17 4.24 -7.07 8.84
C LYS A 17 4.78 -6.22 7.69
N HIS A 18 4.09 -6.20 6.55
CA HIS A 18 4.47 -5.36 5.42
C HIS A 18 4.34 -3.88 5.78
N ARG A 19 3.22 -3.48 6.39
CA ARG A 19 2.99 -2.11 6.87
C ARG A 19 4.06 -1.67 7.84
N ALA A 20 4.34 -2.46 8.88
CA ALA A 20 5.36 -2.15 9.88
C ALA A 20 6.77 -2.01 9.26
N LYS A 21 7.11 -2.86 8.28
CA LYS A 21 8.38 -2.77 7.56
C LYS A 21 8.48 -1.51 6.69
N MET A 22 7.36 -1.05 6.14
CA MET A 22 7.31 0.16 5.33
C MET A 22 7.30 1.42 6.18
N GLU A 23 6.64 1.37 7.34
CA GLU A 23 6.70 2.38 8.38
C GLU A 23 8.12 2.60 8.89
N GLU A 24 8.84 1.53 9.21
CA GLU A 24 10.25 1.60 9.63
C GLU A 24 11.15 2.26 8.57
N LYS A 25 10.81 2.07 7.28
CA LYS A 25 11.51 2.69 6.16
C LYS A 25 11.01 4.09 5.82
N GLY A 26 9.91 4.54 6.41
CA GLY A 26 9.25 5.80 6.06
C GLY A 26 8.60 5.81 4.67
N PHE A 27 8.35 4.65 4.06
CA PHE A 27 7.82 4.55 2.70
C PHE A 27 6.34 4.17 2.68
N CYS A 28 5.62 4.69 1.68
CA CYS A 28 4.25 4.29 1.41
C CYS A 28 4.21 2.77 1.06
N PRO A 29 3.39 1.96 1.75
CA PRO A 29 3.30 0.53 1.52
C PRO A 29 2.64 0.14 0.19
N ASP A 30 1.88 1.05 -0.42
CA ASP A 30 1.18 0.81 -1.70
C ASP A 30 2.13 0.97 -2.90
N CYS A 31 2.89 2.07 -2.94
CA CYS A 31 3.83 2.34 -4.03
C CYS A 31 5.28 1.97 -3.71
N TYR A 32 5.57 1.46 -2.51
CA TYR A 32 6.92 1.10 -2.04
C TYR A 32 7.89 2.29 -2.03
N GLY A 33 7.40 3.49 -1.74
CA GLY A 33 8.21 4.70 -1.75
C GLY A 33 8.32 5.40 -3.10
N ARG A 34 7.67 4.90 -4.16
CA ARG A 34 7.78 5.49 -5.51
C ARG A 34 7.00 6.78 -5.71
N GLY A 35 5.92 6.99 -4.97
CA GLY A 35 5.02 8.13 -5.15
C GLY A 35 4.07 7.99 -6.34
N TYR A 36 4.52 7.46 -7.47
CA TYR A 36 3.72 7.27 -8.69
C TYR A 36 3.70 5.81 -9.16
N SER A 37 2.74 5.45 -10.02
CA SER A 37 2.74 4.15 -10.70
C SER A 37 3.91 4.07 -11.68
N SER A 38 4.76 3.04 -11.57
CA SER A 38 5.89 2.87 -12.49
C SER A 38 5.39 2.79 -13.94
N PHE A 39 5.74 3.82 -14.71
CA PHE A 39 5.58 3.86 -16.16
C PHE A 39 6.40 2.73 -16.79
N VAL A 40 5.72 1.74 -17.37
CA VAL A 40 6.35 0.77 -18.26
C VAL A 40 5.77 1.00 -19.64
N PRO A 41 6.39 1.87 -20.46
CA PRO A 41 5.96 2.03 -21.83
C PRO A 41 6.29 0.74 -22.56
N THR A 42 5.26 -0.02 -22.90
CA THR A 42 5.39 -1.00 -23.98
C THR A 42 4.80 -0.36 -25.23
N GLU A 43 5.32 -0.73 -26.38
CA GLU A 43 4.88 -0.28 -27.72
C GLU A 43 3.37 -0.43 -27.98
N TYR A 44 2.66 -1.22 -27.16
CA TYR A 44 1.21 -1.43 -27.21
C TYR A 44 0.45 -0.99 -25.94
N HIS A 45 1.15 -0.46 -24.93
CA HIS A 45 0.52 -0.05 -23.67
C HIS A 45 1.11 1.25 -23.17
N PHE A 46 0.40 2.34 -23.47
CA PHE A 46 0.58 3.62 -22.81
C PHE A 46 -0.25 3.59 -21.52
N SER A 47 0.43 3.41 -20.39
CA SER A 47 -0.20 3.61 -19.08
C SER A 47 0.09 5.04 -18.64
N ASP A 48 -0.96 5.79 -18.31
CA ASP A 48 -0.81 7.14 -17.77
C ASP A 48 -0.06 7.09 -16.44
N ILE A 49 0.86 8.03 -16.25
CA ILE A 49 1.57 8.18 -14.99
C ILE A 49 0.58 8.75 -13.98
N HIS A 50 0.09 7.89 -13.09
CA HIS A 50 -0.79 8.31 -12.01
C HIS A 50 -0.03 8.35 -10.70
N ASP A 51 -0.34 9.37 -9.90
CA ASP A 51 0.08 9.42 -8.52
C ASP A 51 -0.52 8.26 -7.75
N CYS A 52 0.27 7.69 -6.83
CA CYS A 52 -0.19 6.61 -5.97
C CYS A 52 -1.36 7.13 -5.13
N PRO A 53 -2.56 6.54 -5.24
CA PRO A 53 -3.74 7.05 -4.54
C PRO A 53 -3.61 6.92 -3.02
N GLY A 54 -2.77 5.99 -2.54
CA GLY A 54 -2.53 5.78 -1.13
C GLY A 54 -1.70 6.87 -0.47
N CYS A 55 -0.84 7.59 -1.21
CA CYS A 55 0.02 8.66 -0.67
C CYS A 55 -0.01 9.95 -1.50
N ASN A 56 -0.95 10.05 -2.44
CA ASN A 56 -1.14 11.16 -3.36
C ASN A 56 0.16 11.66 -4.01
N GLY A 57 1.01 10.77 -4.51
CA GLY A 57 2.23 11.16 -5.23
C GLY A 57 3.48 11.28 -4.36
N SER A 58 3.36 11.35 -3.03
CA SER A 58 4.52 11.67 -2.18
C SER A 58 5.48 10.51 -1.95
N GLY A 59 4.96 9.28 -1.94
CA GLY A 59 5.73 8.08 -1.63
C GLY A 59 6.05 7.91 -0.14
N THR A 60 5.61 8.79 0.75
CA THR A 60 5.96 8.71 2.18
C THR A 60 4.95 7.89 2.97
N TYR A 61 5.41 7.28 4.06
CA TYR A 61 4.53 6.58 4.99
C TYR A 61 3.61 7.54 5.73
N SER A 62 4.08 8.73 6.10
CA SER A 62 3.29 9.72 6.84
C SER A 62 2.07 10.18 6.05
N ASP A 63 2.24 10.46 4.76
CA ASP A 63 1.13 10.87 3.91
C ASP A 63 0.19 9.69 3.68
N TRP A 64 0.73 8.48 3.51
CA TRP A 64 -0.08 7.28 3.44
C TRP A 64 -0.93 7.04 4.70
N ALA A 65 -0.33 7.21 5.88
CA ALA A 65 -1.01 7.06 7.16
C ALA A 65 -2.07 8.14 7.37
N ALA A 66 -1.81 9.39 6.94
CA ALA A 66 -2.80 10.46 7.00
C ALA A 66 -4.02 10.18 6.11
N MET A 67 -3.82 9.59 4.93
CA MET A 67 -4.89 9.25 4.00
C MET A 67 -5.66 7.99 4.38
N ASN A 68 -4.99 6.98 4.93
CA ASN A 68 -5.60 5.68 5.24
C ASN A 68 -6.04 5.52 6.71
N GLY A 69 -5.50 6.32 7.64
CA GLY A 69 -5.86 6.31 9.06
C GLY A 69 -7.30 6.76 9.37
N GLN A 70 -8.02 7.32 8.39
CA GLN A 70 -9.45 7.62 8.52
C GLN A 70 -10.35 6.39 8.29
N ASN A 71 -9.80 5.28 7.76
CA ASN A 71 -10.58 4.08 7.42
C ASN A 71 -10.56 2.99 8.51
N GLU A 72 -9.75 3.13 9.57
CA GLU A 72 -9.61 2.14 10.66
C GLU A 72 -10.62 2.30 11.81
N GLN A 73 -11.59 3.23 11.71
CA GLN A 73 -12.65 3.42 12.73
C GLN A 73 -13.99 2.74 12.39
N GLN A 74 -14.05 1.85 11.39
CA GLN A 74 -15.31 1.20 10.97
C GLN A 74 -15.33 -0.35 11.01
N LEU A 75 -14.42 -1.01 11.72
CA LEU A 75 -14.52 -2.45 12.01
C LEU A 75 -14.31 -2.77 13.48
#